data_AF-A0A6A6P5Z9-F1
#
_entry.id   AF-A0A6A6P5Z9-F1
#
_cell.length_a   1.000
_cell.length_b   1.000
_cell.length_c   1.000
_cell.angle_alpha   90.00
_cell.angle_beta   90.00
_cell.angle_gamma   90.00
#
_symmetry.space_group_name_H-M   'P 1'
#
loop_
_entity.id
_entity.type
_entity.pdbx_description
1 polymer ?
#
loop_
_entity_poly.entity_id
_entity_poly.type
_entity_poly.pdbx_seq_one_letter_code
_entity_poly.pdbx_strand_id
1 'polypeptide(L)'
;MRGEIRAWTVKMKYRGNGLGTGLLEEAVKFAQQRPGCDGVGFAVDHANSKRFLPRYFNRVFDESEERAREALNAAIVEKGGFGRKR
;
A
#
# COMPACT_ATOMS: atom_id res chain seq x y z
N MET A 1 4.29 -16.51 2.38
CA MET A 1 4.92 -15.37 3.09
C MET A 1 4.33 -14.11 2.51
N ARG A 2 3.94 -13.14 3.35
CA ARG A 2 3.39 -11.88 2.86
C ARG A 2 4.44 -10.77 2.97
N GLY A 3 4.65 -10.02 1.89
CA GLY A 3 5.48 -8.80 1.91
C GLY A 3 4.77 -7.65 2.64
N GLU A 4 5.54 -6.79 3.30
CA GLU A 4 5.01 -5.68 4.08
C GLU A 4 5.54 -4.33 3.63
N ILE A 5 4.64 -3.40 3.36
CA ILE A 5 4.91 -2.00 3.08
C ILE A 5 4.92 -1.24 4.40
N ARG A 6 6.12 -0.89 4.87
CA ARG A 6 6.31 -0.15 6.13
C ARG A 6 6.05 1.35 5.98
N ALA A 7 6.22 1.88 4.77
CA ALA A 7 5.95 3.27 4.45
C ALA A 7 5.63 3.44 2.96
N TRP A 8 4.68 4.32 2.66
CA TRP A 8 4.32 4.73 1.31
C TRP A 8 3.97 6.21 1.33
N THR A 9 4.77 7.01 0.64
CA THR A 9 4.57 8.47 0.56
C THR A 9 5.37 9.04 -0.61
N VAL A 10 4.92 10.19 -1.10
CA VAL A 10 5.68 11.03 -2.04
C VAL A 10 5.73 12.45 -1.48
N LYS A 11 6.73 13.23 -1.89
CA LYS A 11 6.81 14.65 -1.52
C LYS A 11 5.53 15.38 -1.98
N MET A 12 5.10 16.39 -1.23
CA MET A 12 3.86 17.14 -1.49
C MET A 12 3.76 17.62 -2.94
N LYS A 13 4.83 18.22 -3.47
CA LYS A 13 4.89 18.73 -4.87
C LYS A 13 4.74 17.68 -5.96
N TYR A 14 4.78 16.39 -5.60
CA TYR A 14 4.67 15.26 -6.53
C TYR A 14 3.35 14.49 -6.39
N ARG A 15 2.46 14.90 -5.48
CA ARG A 15 1.13 14.31 -5.34
C ARG A 15 0.23 14.69 -6.52
N GLY A 16 -0.77 13.86 -6.81
CA GLY A 16 -1.70 14.06 -7.94
C GLY A 16 -1.15 13.64 -9.32
N ASN A 17 0.15 13.30 -9.41
CA ASN A 17 0.80 12.95 -10.68
C ASN A 17 0.97 11.43 -10.91
N GLY A 18 0.28 10.58 -10.14
CA GLY A 18 0.37 9.11 -10.28
C GLY A 18 1.64 8.44 -9.73
N LEU A 19 2.64 9.22 -9.27
CA LEU A 19 3.91 8.66 -8.75
C LEU A 19 3.71 7.70 -7.57
N GLY A 20 2.74 7.96 -6.69
CA GLY A 20 2.41 7.07 -5.58
C GLY A 20 1.90 5.70 -6.07
N THR A 21 1.10 5.68 -7.12
CA THR A 21 0.60 4.45 -7.76
C THR A 21 1.76 3.65 -8.35
N GLY A 22 2.65 4.32 -9.10
CA GLY A 22 3.85 3.67 -9.66
C GLY A 22 4.75 3.03 -8.60
N LEU A 23 4.89 3.64 -7.42
CA LEU A 23 5.62 3.03 -6.30
C LEU A 23 4.96 1.74 -5.79
N LEU A 24 3.63 1.71 -5.69
CA LEU A 24 2.90 0.51 -5.26
C LEU A 24 3.00 -0.60 -6.31
N GLU A 25 2.88 -0.25 -7.59
CA GLU A 25 3.04 -1.17 -8.71
C GLU A 25 4.42 -1.86 -8.72
N GLU A 26 5.50 -1.09 -8.52
CA GLU A 26 6.85 -1.65 -8.42
C GLU A 26 7.03 -2.48 -7.13
N ALA A 27 6.42 -2.08 -6.02
CA ALA A 27 6.43 -2.87 -4.79
C ALA A 27 5.72 -4.23 -4.97
N VAL A 28 4.58 -4.26 -5.67
CA VAL A 28 3.87 -5.51 -6.02
C VAL A 28 4.75 -6.40 -6.90
N LYS A 29 5.32 -5.84 -7.96
CA LYS A 29 6.23 -6.57 -8.86
C LYS A 29 7.43 -7.15 -8.12
N PHE A 30 8.05 -6.36 -7.24
CA PHE A 30 9.15 -6.82 -6.39
C PHE A 30 8.72 -7.97 -5.48
N ALA A 31 7.54 -7.88 -4.86
CA ALA A 31 7.00 -8.95 -4.03
C ALA A 31 6.71 -10.23 -4.83
N GLN A 32 6.13 -10.14 -6.03
CA GLN A 32 5.86 -11.30 -6.90
C GLN A 32 7.14 -12.05 -7.33
N GLN A 33 8.26 -11.33 -7.44
CA GLN A 33 9.56 -11.93 -7.77
C GLN A 33 10.18 -12.70 -6.60
N ARG A 34 9.68 -12.55 -5.37
CA ARG A 34 10.23 -13.23 -4.20
C ARG A 34 9.68 -14.66 -4.08
N PRO A 35 10.54 -15.69 -4.03
CA PRO A 35 10.11 -17.06 -3.79
C PRO A 35 9.31 -17.18 -2.49
N GLY A 36 8.18 -17.89 -2.54
CA GLY A 36 7.31 -18.10 -1.38
C GLY A 36 6.48 -16.88 -0.97
N CYS A 37 6.55 -15.76 -1.72
CA CYS A 37 5.70 -14.61 -1.50
C CYS A 37 4.31 -14.82 -2.13
N ASP A 38 3.26 -14.75 -1.33
CA ASP A 38 1.86 -15.01 -1.72
C ASP A 38 1.00 -13.74 -1.68
N GLY A 39 1.59 -12.59 -1.34
CA GLY A 39 0.89 -11.32 -1.29
C GLY A 39 1.74 -10.19 -0.75
N VAL A 40 1.20 -8.97 -0.81
CA VAL A 40 1.78 -7.78 -0.18
C VAL A 40 0.69 -7.00 0.55
N GLY A 41 1.03 -6.28 1.62
CA GLY A 41 0.10 -5.45 2.39
C GLY A 41 0.83 -4.32 3.11
N PHE A 42 0.10 -3.33 3.60
CA PHE A 42 0.65 -2.41 4.59
C PHE A 42 0.91 -3.14 5.90
N ALA A 43 2.07 -2.90 6.50
CA ALA A 43 2.37 -3.41 7.85
C ALA A 43 1.36 -2.86 8.86
N VAL A 44 1.04 -3.59 9.93
CA VAL A 44 0.06 -3.12 10.95
C VAL A 44 0.48 -1.79 11.58
N ASP A 45 1.78 -1.58 11.75
CA ASP A 45 2.40 -0.40 12.37
C ASP A 45 3.09 0.52 11.34
N HIS A 46 2.64 0.50 10.07
CA HIS A 46 3.21 1.34 9.01
C HIS A 46 3.14 2.84 9.37
N ALA A 47 3.92 3.66 8.66
CA ALA A 47 4.13 5.07 8.96
C ALA A 47 2.85 5.91 9.18
N ASN A 48 1.72 5.53 8.56
CA ASN A 48 0.44 6.26 8.65
C ASN A 48 -0.64 5.50 9.47
N SER A 49 -0.28 4.41 10.17
CA SER A 49 -1.23 3.57 10.93
C SER A 49 -1.77 4.24 12.19
N LYS A 50 -0.97 5.12 12.82
CA LYS A 50 -1.27 5.63 14.16
C LYS A 50 -2.36 6.71 14.12
N ARG A 51 -3.19 6.72 15.16
CA ARG A 51 -4.29 7.68 15.37
C ARG A 51 -4.11 8.33 16.73
N PHE A 52 -3.25 9.34 16.78
CA PHE A 52 -2.92 10.04 18.01
C PHE A 52 -3.98 11.07 18.43
N LEU A 53 -4.81 11.51 17.48
CA LEU A 53 -5.83 12.50 17.74
C LEU A 53 -7.10 11.82 18.30
N PRO A 54 -7.96 12.56 19.04
CA PRO A 54 -9.30 12.11 19.37
C PRO A 54 -10.06 11.67 18.10
N ARG A 55 -10.92 10.65 18.25
CA ARG A 55 -11.63 9.99 17.13
C ARG A 55 -12.24 10.96 16.11
N TYR A 56 -12.83 12.06 16.59
CA TYR A 56 -13.45 13.08 15.75
C TYR A 56 -12.51 13.67 14.69
N PHE A 57 -11.22 13.80 14.99
CA PHE A 57 -10.21 14.35 14.08
C PHE A 57 -9.54 13.29 13.19
N ASN A 58 -9.80 12.00 13.43
CA ASN A 58 -9.14 10.93 12.68
C ASN A 58 -9.77 10.67 11.30
N ARG A 59 -10.95 11.22 11.03
CA ARG A 59 -11.70 10.96 9.78
C ARG A 59 -10.85 11.10 8.51
N VAL A 60 -10.08 12.19 8.39
CA VAL A 60 -9.24 12.42 7.19
C VAL A 60 -8.13 11.37 7.07
N PHE A 61 -7.57 10.91 8.20
CA PHE A 61 -6.58 9.84 8.20
C PHE A 61 -7.20 8.49 7.86
N ASP A 62 -8.44 8.24 8.29
CA ASP A 62 -9.18 7.01 7.97
C ASP A 62 -9.53 6.95 6.49
N GLU A 63 -10.03 8.04 5.91
CA GLU A 63 -10.26 8.15 4.46
C GLU A 63 -8.96 7.99 3.67
N SER A 64 -7.85 8.54 4.16
CA SER A 64 -6.54 8.36 3.52
C SER A 64 -6.02 6.93 3.60
N GLU A 65 -6.30 6.22 4.71
CA GLU A 65 -5.93 4.83 4.93
C GLU A 65 -6.74 3.90 4.02
N GLU A 66 -8.04 4.15 3.88
CA GLU A 66 -8.92 3.45 2.94
C GLU A 66 -8.43 3.61 1.50
N ARG A 67 -8.18 4.84 1.06
CA ARG A 67 -7.62 5.14 -0.27
C ARG A 67 -6.28 4.46 -0.51
N ALA A 68 -5.43 4.35 0.52
CA ALA A 68 -4.15 3.66 0.41
C ALA A 68 -4.35 2.16 0.13
N ARG A 69 -5.28 1.52 0.84
CA ARG A 69 -5.61 0.10 0.64
C ARG A 69 -6.23 -0.15 -0.72
N GLU A 70 -7.13 0.72 -1.17
CA GLU A 70 -7.71 0.67 -2.51
C GLU A 70 -6.63 0.79 -3.59
N ALA A 71 -5.72 1.76 -3.45
CA ALA A 71 -4.62 1.96 -4.39
C ALA A 71 -3.69 0.74 -4.46
N LEU A 72 -3.38 0.11 -3.32
CA LEU A 72 -2.60 -1.12 -3.30
C LEU A 72 -3.35 -2.27 -3.98
N ASN A 73 -4.64 -2.45 -3.68
CA ASN A 73 -5.46 -3.48 -4.32
C ASN A 73 -5.53 -3.29 -5.83
N ALA A 74 -5.71 -2.05 -6.30
CA ALA A 74 -5.68 -1.72 -7.72
C ALA A 74 -4.32 -2.07 -8.35
N ALA A 75 -3.21 -1.74 -7.70
CA ALA A 75 -1.88 -2.12 -8.17
C ALA A 75 -1.67 -3.65 -8.21
N ILE A 76 -2.23 -4.39 -7.26
CA ILE A 76 -2.21 -5.86 -7.24
C ILE A 76 -2.98 -6.42 -8.44
N VAL A 77 -4.18 -5.90 -8.71
CA VAL A 77 -4.99 -6.31 -9.86
C VAL A 77 -4.26 -6.00 -11.18
N GLU A 78 -3.72 -4.78 -11.31
CA GLU A 78 -2.98 -4.33 -12.49
C GLU A 78 -1.76 -5.22 -12.79
N LYS A 79 -1.04 -5.67 -11.77
CA LYS A 79 0.11 -6.60 -11.93
C LYS A 79 -0.28 -8.08 -11.99
N GLY A 80 -1.56 -8.40 -12.16
CA GLY A 80 -2.03 -9.78 -12.36
C GLY A 80 -2.17 -10.63 -11.08
N GLY A 81 -2.23 -10.00 -9.91
CA GLY A 81 -2.45 -10.65 -8.62
C GLY A 81 -1.29 -11.53 -8.14
N PHE A 82 -1.50 -12.20 -7.02
CA PHE A 82 -0.60 -13.25 -6.51
C PHE A 82 -1.31 -14.58 -6.71
N GLY A 83 -1.18 -15.15 -7.91
CA GLY A 83 -1.78 -16.45 -8.22
C GLY A 83 -1.28 -17.53 -7.25
N ARG A 84 -2.18 -18.46 -6.85
CA ARG A 84 -1.83 -19.66 -6.10
C ARG A 84 -0.81 -20.47 -6.90
N LYS A 85 0.49 -20.31 -6.66
CA LYS A 85 1.45 -21.34 -7.06
C LYS A 85 1.11 -22.59 -6.26
N ARG A 86 0.52 -23.57 -6.97
CA ARG A 86 0.35 -24.96 -6.50
C ARG A 86 1.71 -25.58 -6.24
#